data_AF-A0A328BXA9-F1
#
_entry.id   AF-A0A328BXA9-F1
#
_cell.length_a   1.000
_cell.length_b   1.000
_cell.length_c   1.000
_cell.angle_alpha   90.00
_cell.angle_beta   90.00
_cell.angle_gamma   90.00
#
_symmetry.space_group_name_H-M   'P 1'
#
loop_
_entity.id
_entity.type
_entity.pdbx_description
1 polymer ?
#
loop_
_entity_poly.entity_id
_entity_poly.type
_entity_poly.pdbx_seq_one_letter_code
_entity_poly.pdbx_strand_id
1 'polypeptide(L)'
;MTPTLPKRQLLLLALCALTLPALAQKAESIAPDNSILDQRAQNEELLFRSLNYAALSYGSPPYADWGAPKAPYILSADIIPQFAIGGKRLPFALHFTPRFKARIFRDDELAGDSSLPVRTPSYMPGATLYFKNNALNAGQPLFYKFASVSVFHHSNGQDGNSLNPDGRFNQYNGSFSTNFAEVAVYLSHKYNYVPEPAFTCDNNLRGHTDFFARLGFEKHFATDVNLIGRYGQNRLNAQVGWIRNGAYRYWLNTRPNPTISECYLLERHRFVASVSVVADTRLPDLNGRMNKLHRRVNAELMYARRLPVSANVAFQASGGYYGTDPYNAYFEDAYFYARLGLAFGFFTSTTYRDTPTR
;
A
#
# COMPACT_ATOMS: atom_id res chain seq x y z
N MET A 1 44.26 4.30 -14.34
CA MET A 1 43.78 3.63 -13.12
C MET A 1 42.26 3.67 -13.12
N THR A 2 41.63 2.57 -13.53
CA THR A 2 40.18 2.38 -13.58
C THR A 2 39.68 1.93 -12.20
N PRO A 3 38.64 2.57 -11.61
CA PRO A 3 38.13 2.13 -10.33
C PRO A 3 37.26 0.88 -10.52
N THR A 4 37.66 -0.20 -9.87
CA THR A 4 36.93 -1.47 -9.84
C THR A 4 35.74 -1.36 -8.89
N LEU A 5 34.53 -1.56 -9.41
CA LEU A 5 33.33 -1.71 -8.58
C LEU A 5 33.44 -2.95 -7.67
N PRO A 6 32.98 -2.88 -6.42
CA PRO A 6 33.07 -4.00 -5.49
C PRO A 6 32.08 -5.12 -5.86
N LYS A 7 32.61 -6.35 -5.99
CA LYS A 7 31.96 -7.61 -6.39
C LYS A 7 30.71 -8.06 -5.59
N ARG A 8 30.22 -7.27 -4.63
CA ARG A 8 29.01 -7.60 -3.82
C ARG A 8 27.73 -6.89 -4.28
N GLN A 9 27.81 -5.94 -5.22
CA GLN A 9 26.61 -5.37 -5.86
C GLN A 9 26.05 -6.23 -7.00
N LEU A 10 26.81 -7.23 -7.48
CA LEU A 10 26.36 -8.15 -8.52
C LEU A 10 25.28 -9.14 -8.06
N LEU A 11 25.16 -9.38 -6.75
CA LEU A 11 24.19 -10.36 -6.21
C LEU A 11 22.75 -9.81 -6.17
N LEU A 12 22.55 -8.48 -6.14
CA LEU A 12 21.22 -7.88 -6.19
C LEU A 12 20.61 -7.86 -7.59
N LEU A 13 21.44 -7.82 -8.65
CA LEU A 13 21.00 -8.00 -10.02
C LEU A 13 20.64 -9.46 -10.33
N ALA A 14 21.12 -10.42 -9.52
CA ALA A 14 20.86 -11.85 -9.72
C ALA A 14 19.41 -12.25 -9.39
N LEU A 15 18.71 -11.55 -8.48
CA LEU A 15 17.28 -11.84 -8.22
C LEU A 15 16.35 -11.27 -9.30
N CYS A 16 16.73 -10.18 -9.97
CA CYS A 16 16.05 -9.75 -11.20
C CYS A 16 16.41 -10.64 -12.40
N ALA A 17 17.65 -11.16 -12.45
CA ALA A 17 18.13 -12.02 -13.53
C ALA A 17 17.56 -13.45 -13.49
N LEU A 18 17.03 -13.93 -12.37
CA LEU A 18 16.38 -15.25 -12.29
C LEU A 18 15.02 -15.34 -13.01
N THR A 19 14.57 -14.25 -13.65
CA THR A 19 13.43 -14.27 -14.59
C THR A 19 13.81 -13.98 -16.04
N LEU A 20 15.10 -13.73 -16.34
CA LEU A 20 15.53 -13.24 -17.65
C LEU A 20 16.00 -14.31 -18.66
N PRO A 21 16.58 -15.48 -18.31
CA PRO A 21 17.00 -16.45 -19.34
C PRO A 21 15.93 -17.47 -19.74
N ALA A 22 14.75 -17.48 -19.11
CA ALA A 22 13.60 -18.25 -19.63
C ALA A 22 12.89 -17.55 -20.81
N LEU A 23 13.40 -16.39 -21.26
CA LEU A 23 12.84 -15.55 -22.35
C LEU A 23 13.35 -15.91 -23.75
N ALA A 24 14.14 -16.97 -23.93
CA ALA A 24 14.74 -17.29 -25.21
C ALA A 24 14.52 -18.75 -25.63
N GLN A 25 13.27 -19.21 -25.66
CA GLN A 25 12.84 -20.31 -26.53
C GLN A 25 11.32 -20.48 -26.50
N LYS A 26 10.66 -20.02 -27.57
CA LYS A 26 9.65 -20.73 -28.39
C LYS A 26 8.78 -19.68 -29.09
N ALA A 27 9.28 -19.16 -30.21
CA ALA A 27 8.44 -18.49 -31.19
C ALA A 27 7.77 -19.58 -32.04
N GLU A 28 6.62 -20.07 -31.57
CA GLU A 28 5.68 -20.83 -32.38
C GLU A 28 4.46 -19.95 -32.66
N SER A 29 4.10 -19.87 -33.94
CA SER A 29 3.07 -19.04 -34.54
C SER A 29 1.69 -19.20 -33.90
N ILE A 30 1.04 -18.09 -33.51
CA ILE A 30 -0.37 -18.05 -33.11
C ILE A 30 -1.04 -16.82 -33.76
N ALA A 31 -2.27 -17.03 -34.22
CA ALA A 31 -3.08 -16.22 -35.14
C ALA A 31 -3.25 -14.72 -34.79
N PRO A 32 -3.50 -13.82 -35.79
CA PRO A 32 -3.26 -12.38 -35.62
C PRO A 32 -4.34 -11.60 -34.86
N ASP A 33 -5.60 -12.03 -34.85
CA ASP A 33 -6.71 -11.17 -34.37
C ASP A 33 -7.01 -11.23 -32.86
N ASN A 34 -6.73 -12.34 -32.18
CA ASN A 34 -6.99 -12.47 -30.74
C ASN A 34 -5.91 -11.80 -29.87
N SER A 35 -4.71 -11.59 -30.42
CA SER A 35 -3.54 -11.10 -29.67
C SER A 35 -3.72 -9.69 -29.09
N ILE A 36 -4.35 -8.77 -29.85
CA ILE A 36 -4.52 -7.37 -29.45
C ILE A 36 -5.63 -7.24 -28.41
N LEU A 37 -6.73 -7.99 -28.53
CA LEU A 37 -7.81 -7.99 -27.56
C LEU A 37 -7.36 -8.56 -26.22
N ASP A 38 -6.62 -9.67 -26.24
CA ASP A 38 -6.02 -10.27 -25.05
C ASP A 38 -5.03 -9.31 -24.38
N GLN A 39 -4.16 -8.65 -25.17
CA GLN A 39 -3.25 -7.64 -24.65
C GLN A 39 -4.02 -6.49 -23.99
N ARG A 40 -5.08 -5.98 -24.62
CA ARG A 40 -5.90 -4.90 -24.08
C ARG A 40 -6.62 -5.30 -22.79
N ALA A 41 -7.14 -6.52 -22.72
CA ALA A 41 -7.74 -7.08 -21.51
C ALA A 41 -6.71 -7.21 -20.39
N GLN A 42 -5.50 -7.70 -20.68
CA GLN A 42 -4.43 -7.77 -19.69
C GLN A 42 -3.96 -6.38 -19.25
N ASN A 43 -3.94 -5.38 -20.13
CA ASN A 43 -3.61 -3.98 -19.80
C ASN A 43 -4.62 -3.37 -18.84
N GLU A 44 -5.90 -3.60 -19.09
CA GLU A 44 -6.97 -3.19 -18.21
C GLU A 44 -6.91 -3.91 -16.85
N GLU A 45 -6.65 -5.21 -16.83
CA GLU A 45 -6.52 -6.00 -15.60
C GLU A 45 -5.35 -5.52 -14.72
N LEU A 46 -4.25 -5.04 -15.32
CA LEU A 46 -3.12 -4.46 -14.60
C LEU A 46 -3.55 -3.22 -13.81
N LEU A 47 -4.30 -2.31 -14.43
CA LEU A 47 -4.81 -1.11 -13.77
C LEU A 47 -5.77 -1.50 -12.64
N PHE A 48 -6.72 -2.40 -12.89
CA PHE A 48 -7.67 -2.81 -11.86
C PHE A 48 -6.98 -3.49 -10.68
N ARG A 49 -6.03 -4.40 -10.91
CA ARG A 49 -5.31 -5.09 -9.82
C ARG A 49 -4.37 -4.16 -9.05
N SER A 50 -3.67 -3.25 -9.73
CA SER A 50 -2.82 -2.26 -9.04
C SER A 50 -3.63 -1.32 -8.16
N LEU A 51 -4.85 -0.92 -8.57
CA LEU A 51 -5.77 -0.15 -7.74
C LEU A 51 -6.35 -0.96 -6.57
N ASN A 52 -6.84 -2.18 -6.84
CA ASN A 52 -7.49 -3.00 -5.81
C ASN A 52 -6.53 -3.40 -4.67
N TYR A 53 -5.25 -3.57 -4.98
CA TYR A 53 -4.21 -3.96 -4.02
C TYR A 53 -3.38 -2.76 -3.53
N ALA A 54 -3.79 -1.53 -3.86
CA ALA A 54 -3.18 -0.33 -3.32
C ALA A 54 -3.49 -0.18 -1.82
N ALA A 55 -2.58 0.48 -1.10
CA ALA A 55 -2.79 0.81 0.32
C ALA A 55 -4.02 1.69 0.49
N LEU A 56 -4.81 1.43 1.53
CA LEU A 56 -5.95 2.26 1.89
C LEU A 56 -5.50 3.42 2.76
N SER A 57 -6.14 4.57 2.56
CA SER A 57 -6.09 5.67 3.51
C SER A 57 -6.87 5.28 4.77
N TYR A 58 -6.55 5.91 5.90
CA TYR A 58 -7.38 5.82 7.09
C TYR A 58 -7.54 7.16 7.80
N GLY A 59 -8.66 7.29 8.51
CA GLY A 59 -8.91 8.32 9.50
C GLY A 59 -9.44 7.68 10.77
N SER A 60 -8.72 7.85 11.87
CA SER A 60 -9.11 7.39 13.20
C SER A 60 -9.67 8.55 14.01
N PRO A 61 -10.89 8.44 14.55
CA PRO A 61 -11.50 9.47 15.39
C PRO A 61 -10.76 9.60 16.74
N PRO A 62 -11.12 10.62 17.54
CA PRO A 62 -10.55 10.79 18.87
C PRO A 62 -10.55 9.52 19.69
N TYR A 63 -9.39 9.21 20.26
CA TYR A 63 -9.19 8.10 21.20
C TYR A 63 -9.35 6.70 20.61
N ALA A 64 -9.36 6.57 19.28
CA ALA A 64 -9.45 5.29 18.59
C ALA A 64 -8.11 4.84 17.98
N ASP A 65 -7.00 5.49 18.33
CA ASP A 65 -5.62 5.06 18.02
C ASP A 65 -4.86 4.87 19.35
N TRP A 66 -4.69 3.62 19.75
CA TRP A 66 -4.13 3.20 21.04
C TRP A 66 -2.72 2.68 20.92
N GLY A 67 -1.96 2.78 22.02
CA GLY A 67 -0.63 2.17 22.15
C GLY A 67 0.51 3.00 21.59
N ALA A 68 0.21 4.11 20.91
CA ALA A 68 1.24 5.08 20.53
C ALA A 68 2.01 5.60 21.77
N PRO A 69 3.30 5.98 21.62
CA PRO A 69 4.14 6.41 22.73
C PRO A 69 3.62 7.66 23.46
N LYS A 70 2.87 8.49 22.72
CA LYS A 70 2.14 9.64 23.24
C LYS A 70 0.68 9.25 23.45
N ALA A 71 0.04 9.88 24.45
CA ALA A 71 -1.35 9.66 24.82
C ALA A 71 -2.28 9.61 23.59
N PRO A 72 -3.44 8.92 23.66
CA PRO A 72 -4.28 8.66 22.49
C PRO A 72 -4.57 9.95 21.73
N TYR A 73 -4.26 9.94 20.42
CA TYR A 73 -4.41 11.09 19.54
C TYR A 73 -5.87 11.56 19.48
N ILE A 74 -6.06 12.86 19.29
CA ILE A 74 -7.38 13.42 18.98
C ILE A 74 -7.81 13.01 17.56
N LEU A 75 -6.85 12.87 16.66
CA LEU A 75 -7.09 12.33 15.33
C LEU A 75 -5.78 11.77 14.79
N SER A 76 -5.86 10.63 14.12
CA SER A 76 -4.72 10.01 13.44
C SER A 76 -5.16 9.65 12.03
N ALA A 77 -4.48 10.16 11.03
CA ALA A 77 -4.84 9.94 9.64
C ALA A 77 -3.62 9.67 8.77
N ASP A 78 -3.81 8.80 7.80
CA ASP A 78 -2.88 8.52 6.71
C ASP A 78 -3.68 8.59 5.42
N ILE A 79 -3.48 9.65 4.66
CA ILE A 79 -4.23 9.99 3.46
C ILE A 79 -3.36 9.63 2.27
N ILE A 80 -3.78 8.60 1.53
CA ILE A 80 -3.06 7.97 0.42
C ILE A 80 -3.93 8.08 -0.84
N PRO A 81 -4.10 9.29 -1.41
CA PRO A 81 -4.83 9.46 -2.65
C PRO A 81 -4.05 8.80 -3.80
N GLN A 82 -4.76 8.12 -4.70
CA GLN A 82 -4.17 7.43 -5.85
C GLN A 82 -4.74 8.03 -7.13
N PHE A 83 -3.90 8.74 -7.89
CA PHE A 83 -4.23 9.21 -9.23
C PHE A 83 -3.62 8.25 -10.25
N ALA A 84 -4.43 7.33 -10.76
CA ALA A 84 -3.97 6.26 -11.64
C ALA A 84 -4.21 6.57 -13.11
N ILE A 85 -3.18 6.33 -13.93
CA ILE A 85 -3.19 6.41 -15.39
C ILE A 85 -2.90 5.00 -15.91
N GLY A 86 -3.79 4.46 -16.73
CA GLY A 86 -3.65 3.12 -17.30
C GLY A 86 -4.85 2.75 -18.16
N GLY A 87 -5.03 1.45 -18.41
CA GLY A 87 -6.20 0.91 -19.10
C GLY A 87 -5.82 0.19 -20.40
N LYS A 88 -6.82 -0.13 -21.22
CA LYS A 88 -6.68 -1.04 -22.38
C LYS A 88 -5.50 -0.73 -23.31
N ARG A 89 -5.21 0.54 -23.56
CA ARG A 89 -4.19 0.97 -24.53
C ARG A 89 -2.78 1.08 -23.96
N LEU A 90 -2.62 1.12 -22.63
CA LEU A 90 -1.33 1.32 -21.99
C LEU A 90 -0.81 -0.02 -21.44
N PRO A 91 0.42 -0.44 -21.78
CA PRO A 91 0.97 -1.71 -21.29
C PRO A 91 1.34 -1.67 -19.80
N PHE A 92 1.35 -0.48 -19.20
CA PHE A 92 1.66 -0.19 -17.81
C PHE A 92 0.51 0.55 -17.12
N ALA A 93 0.54 0.60 -15.79
CA ALA A 93 -0.27 1.51 -14.99
C ALA A 93 0.66 2.41 -14.17
N LEU A 94 0.36 3.69 -14.07
CA LEU A 94 1.14 4.68 -13.33
C LEU A 94 0.27 5.31 -12.26
N HIS A 95 0.69 5.25 -11.01
CA HIS A 95 -0.03 5.84 -9.88
C HIS A 95 0.78 7.02 -9.33
N PHE A 96 0.20 8.21 -9.31
CA PHE A 96 0.73 9.33 -8.52
C PHE A 96 0.08 9.33 -7.15
N THR A 97 0.91 9.38 -6.11
CA THR A 97 0.47 9.23 -4.72
C THR A 97 1.03 10.37 -3.87
N PRO A 98 0.32 11.51 -3.72
CA PRO A 98 0.69 12.56 -2.78
C PRO A 98 0.25 12.17 -1.36
N ARG A 99 0.93 11.18 -0.77
CA ARG A 99 0.57 10.66 0.56
C ARG A 99 0.89 11.69 1.65
N PHE A 100 0.01 11.78 2.64
CA PHE A 100 0.16 12.64 3.80
C PHE A 100 -0.30 11.91 5.06
N LYS A 101 0.52 11.88 6.09
CA LYS A 101 0.18 11.31 7.40
C LYS A 101 0.31 12.38 8.48
N ALA A 102 -0.70 12.51 9.31
CA ALA A 102 -0.73 13.46 10.42
C ALA A 102 -1.42 12.88 11.65
N ARG A 103 -0.96 13.35 12.80
CA ARG A 103 -1.51 13.03 14.11
C ARG A 103 -1.73 14.33 14.88
N ILE A 104 -2.93 14.51 15.38
CA ILE A 104 -3.31 15.64 16.25
C ILE A 104 -3.06 15.20 17.69
N PHE A 105 -2.12 15.88 18.34
CA PHE A 105 -1.75 15.62 19.72
C PHE A 105 -2.80 16.20 20.67
N ARG A 106 -2.84 15.64 21.88
CA ARG A 106 -3.53 16.29 23.00
C ARG A 106 -2.68 17.46 23.46
N ASP A 107 -3.33 18.45 24.08
CA ASP A 107 -2.61 19.52 24.76
C ASP A 107 -1.76 18.92 25.89
N ASP A 108 -0.50 19.34 25.90
CA ASP A 108 0.50 19.07 26.92
C ASP A 108 1.23 20.38 27.19
N GLU A 109 0.65 21.18 28.08
CA GLU A 109 1.18 22.50 28.42
C GLU A 109 2.61 22.42 28.96
N LEU A 110 2.99 21.31 29.61
CA LEU A 110 4.34 21.08 30.12
C LEU A 110 5.36 20.89 28.98
N ALA A 111 4.90 20.42 27.82
CA ALA A 111 5.70 20.30 26.59
C ALA A 111 5.52 21.50 25.65
N GLY A 112 4.79 22.55 26.05
CA GLY A 112 4.52 23.72 25.22
C GLY A 112 3.53 23.47 24.08
N ASP A 113 2.68 22.44 24.22
CA ASP A 113 1.58 22.16 23.30
C ASP A 113 0.33 22.92 23.75
N SER A 114 -0.22 23.72 22.83
CA SER A 114 -1.51 24.39 22.98
C SER A 114 -2.31 24.26 21.68
N SER A 115 -3.64 24.23 21.78
CA SER A 115 -4.56 24.17 20.64
C SER A 115 -4.44 22.89 19.78
N LEU A 116 -4.16 21.74 20.40
CA LEU A 116 -4.14 20.40 19.77
C LEU A 116 -3.22 20.35 18.53
N PRO A 117 -1.90 20.51 18.71
CA PRO A 117 -1.00 20.72 17.59
C PRO A 117 -0.83 19.46 16.74
N VAL A 118 -0.43 19.66 15.48
CA VAL A 118 0.14 18.62 14.61
C VAL A 118 1.66 18.75 14.66
N ARG A 119 2.34 17.80 15.31
CA ARG A 119 3.81 17.77 15.36
C ARG A 119 4.35 16.82 14.30
N THR A 120 5.37 17.31 13.58
CA THR A 120 6.19 16.57 12.61
C THR A 120 5.36 15.67 11.68
N PRO A 121 4.46 16.23 10.84
CA PRO A 121 3.69 15.46 9.87
C PRO A 121 4.61 14.66 8.93
N SER A 122 4.05 13.77 8.11
CA SER A 122 4.82 13.07 7.08
C SER A 122 4.20 13.32 5.72
N TYR A 123 4.91 14.06 4.89
CA TYR A 123 4.60 14.27 3.48
C TYR A 123 5.39 13.26 2.67
N MET A 124 4.68 12.41 1.94
CA MET A 124 5.26 11.32 1.13
C MET A 124 4.77 11.36 -0.32
N PRO A 125 5.00 12.44 -1.09
CA PRO A 125 4.65 12.46 -2.50
C PRO A 125 5.56 11.54 -3.31
N GLY A 126 4.97 10.82 -4.25
CA GLY A 126 5.72 9.96 -5.15
C GLY A 126 4.87 9.35 -6.24
N ALA A 127 5.47 8.39 -6.94
CA ALA A 127 4.82 7.66 -8.00
C ALA A 127 5.23 6.18 -8.00
N THR A 128 4.32 5.35 -8.50
CA THR A 128 4.56 3.92 -8.71
C THR A 128 4.18 3.55 -10.14
N LEU A 129 5.14 2.98 -10.87
CA LEU A 129 4.93 2.40 -12.19
C LEU A 129 4.76 0.90 -12.05
N TYR A 130 3.64 0.37 -12.54
CA TYR A 130 3.31 -1.04 -12.58
C TYR A 130 3.45 -1.58 -14.00
N PHE A 131 4.01 -2.77 -14.12
CA PHE A 131 4.19 -3.45 -15.39
C PHE A 131 3.98 -4.96 -15.22
N LYS A 132 3.69 -5.62 -16.33
CA LYS A 132 3.44 -7.07 -16.38
C LYS A 132 4.21 -7.69 -17.53
N ASN A 133 4.33 -9.00 -17.49
CA ASN A 133 4.72 -9.79 -18.65
C ASN A 133 3.50 -10.58 -19.12
N ASN A 134 3.11 -10.39 -20.38
CA ASN A 134 1.93 -11.05 -20.95
C ASN A 134 2.11 -12.57 -21.04
N ALA A 135 3.32 -13.05 -21.31
CA ALA A 135 3.61 -14.48 -21.37
C ALA A 135 3.44 -15.16 -20.01
N LEU A 136 3.81 -14.48 -18.91
CA LEU A 136 3.64 -15.00 -17.54
C LEU A 136 2.18 -15.11 -17.10
N ASN A 137 1.27 -14.43 -17.81
CA ASN A 137 -0.17 -14.37 -17.53
C ASN A 137 -1.02 -15.01 -18.64
N ALA A 138 -0.40 -15.54 -19.70
CA ALA A 138 -1.10 -16.14 -20.82
C ALA A 138 -1.90 -17.37 -20.37
N GLY A 139 -3.18 -17.42 -20.73
CA GLY A 139 -4.09 -18.51 -20.33
C GLY A 139 -4.40 -18.56 -18.82
N GLN A 140 -3.99 -17.57 -18.03
CA GLN A 140 -4.20 -17.53 -16.58
C GLN A 140 -5.03 -16.30 -16.16
N PRO A 141 -6.31 -16.18 -16.58
CA PRO A 141 -7.12 -14.98 -16.30
C PRO A 141 -7.39 -14.76 -14.80
N LEU A 142 -7.38 -15.84 -14.01
CA LEU A 142 -7.64 -15.78 -12.57
C LEU A 142 -6.37 -15.51 -11.77
N PHE A 143 -5.23 -16.08 -12.19
CA PHE A 143 -3.93 -15.99 -11.51
C PHE A 143 -3.01 -15.01 -12.23
N TYR A 144 -2.76 -13.88 -11.60
CA TYR A 144 -2.16 -12.72 -12.25
C TYR A 144 -0.92 -12.22 -11.52
N LYS A 145 0.13 -11.96 -12.30
CA LYS A 145 1.47 -11.61 -11.85
C LYS A 145 1.89 -10.29 -12.47
N PHE A 146 2.38 -9.38 -11.64
CA PHE A 146 2.88 -8.08 -12.09
C PHE A 146 3.95 -7.58 -11.11
N ALA A 147 4.64 -6.52 -11.50
CA ALA A 147 5.69 -5.91 -10.71
C ALA A 147 5.55 -4.39 -10.73
N SER A 148 6.25 -3.73 -9.82
CA SER A 148 6.26 -2.28 -9.71
C SER A 148 7.64 -1.72 -9.40
N VAL A 149 7.85 -0.48 -9.82
CA VAL A 149 8.94 0.39 -9.36
C VAL A 149 8.32 1.67 -8.82
N SER A 150 8.70 2.03 -7.61
CA SER A 150 8.19 3.18 -6.88
C SER A 150 9.31 4.16 -6.56
N VAL A 151 9.04 5.46 -6.56
CA VAL A 151 9.93 6.50 -6.05
C VAL A 151 9.11 7.52 -5.28
N PHE A 152 9.57 7.83 -4.07
CA PHE A 152 8.89 8.73 -3.15
C PHE A 152 9.89 9.65 -2.46
N HIS A 153 9.49 10.89 -2.28
CA HIS A 153 10.10 11.79 -1.31
C HIS A 153 9.38 11.64 0.01
N HIS A 154 10.09 11.65 1.14
CA HIS A 154 9.54 11.67 2.48
C HIS A 154 10.18 12.82 3.25
N SER A 155 9.37 13.78 3.69
CA SER A 155 9.79 14.82 4.61
C SER A 155 8.71 15.13 5.63
N ASN A 156 9.07 15.85 6.68
CA ASN A 156 8.10 16.36 7.65
C ASN A 156 7.79 17.85 7.52
N GLY A 157 8.38 18.52 6.52
CA GLY A 157 8.12 19.93 6.22
C GLY A 157 8.49 20.90 7.34
N GLN A 158 9.40 20.51 8.24
CA GLN A 158 9.91 21.36 9.32
C GLN A 158 11.33 21.87 8.99
N ASP A 159 11.73 22.96 9.62
CA ASP A 159 12.99 23.68 9.38
C ASP A 159 13.89 23.84 10.62
N GLY A 160 13.46 23.33 11.79
CA GLY A 160 14.28 23.33 13.00
C GLY A 160 15.40 22.28 12.97
N ASN A 161 16.32 22.37 13.93
CA ASN A 161 17.41 21.41 14.07
C ASN A 161 16.88 19.98 14.27
N SER A 162 17.36 19.03 13.47
CA SER A 162 16.96 17.61 13.53
C SER A 162 17.22 16.97 14.90
N LEU A 163 18.25 17.46 15.61
CA LEU A 163 18.62 16.99 16.94
C LEU A 163 18.49 18.11 17.97
N ASN A 164 18.04 17.75 19.16
CA ASN A 164 18.12 18.59 20.35
C ASN A 164 19.58 18.68 20.84
N PRO A 165 19.92 19.64 21.72
CA PRO A 165 21.26 19.74 22.32
C PRO A 165 21.73 18.48 23.06
N ASP A 166 20.80 17.64 23.52
CA ASP A 166 21.06 16.36 24.18
C ASP A 166 21.33 15.19 23.20
N GLY A 167 21.31 15.46 21.89
CA GLY A 167 21.55 14.47 20.83
C GLY A 167 20.37 13.54 20.52
N ARG A 168 19.20 13.76 21.14
CA ARG A 168 17.94 13.09 20.79
C ARG A 168 17.28 13.77 19.61
N PHE A 169 16.40 13.06 18.92
CA PHE A 169 15.61 13.65 17.84
C PHE A 169 14.68 14.74 18.34
N ASN A 170 14.67 15.86 17.62
CA ASN A 170 13.76 16.94 17.88
C ASN A 170 12.37 16.60 17.33
N GLN A 171 11.52 16.09 18.22
CA GLN A 171 10.13 15.71 17.91
C GLN A 171 9.16 16.90 17.88
N TYR A 172 9.64 18.12 18.12
CA TYR A 172 8.81 19.32 18.17
C TYR A 172 8.78 20.03 16.81
N ASN A 173 9.94 20.44 16.30
CA ASN A 173 10.10 21.11 14.99
C ASN A 173 11.37 20.66 14.22
N GLY A 174 11.94 19.51 14.55
CA GLY A 174 13.15 19.03 13.89
C GLY A 174 12.92 18.71 12.42
N SER A 175 13.83 19.10 11.55
CA SER A 175 13.77 18.82 10.10
C SER A 175 14.28 17.41 9.78
N PHE A 176 13.48 16.63 9.06
CA PHE A 176 13.82 15.27 8.64
C PHE A 176 13.36 15.02 7.20
N SER A 177 14.27 14.49 6.37
CA SER A 177 13.92 14.08 5.01
C SER A 177 14.72 12.88 4.52
N THR A 178 14.11 12.12 3.61
CA THR A 178 14.72 11.02 2.88
C THR A 178 13.93 10.78 1.61
N ASN A 179 14.56 10.25 0.58
CA ASN A 179 13.84 9.68 -0.55
C ASN A 179 13.92 8.17 -0.45
N PHE A 180 12.94 7.48 -1.03
CA PHE A 180 13.03 6.03 -1.16
C PHE A 180 12.55 5.55 -2.52
N ALA A 181 13.16 4.47 -2.97
CA ALA A 181 12.73 3.72 -4.13
C ALA A 181 12.41 2.29 -3.72
N GLU A 182 11.38 1.71 -4.30
CA GLU A 182 10.99 0.33 -4.02
C GLU A 182 10.75 -0.44 -5.30
N VAL A 183 11.30 -1.65 -5.38
CA VAL A 183 10.94 -2.64 -6.40
C VAL A 183 10.09 -3.71 -5.75
N ALA A 184 8.96 -4.07 -6.34
CA ALA A 184 8.07 -5.07 -5.78
C ALA A 184 7.46 -5.99 -6.84
N VAL A 185 7.15 -7.21 -6.43
CA VAL A 185 6.45 -8.21 -7.23
C VAL A 185 5.14 -8.58 -6.55
N TYR A 186 4.14 -8.89 -7.36
CA TYR A 186 2.78 -9.17 -6.94
C TYR A 186 2.31 -10.49 -7.56
N LEU A 187 1.64 -11.29 -6.73
CA LEU A 187 0.93 -12.48 -7.14
C LEU A 187 -0.51 -12.32 -6.67
N SER A 188 -1.48 -12.67 -7.51
CA SER A 188 -2.89 -12.56 -7.13
C SER A 188 -3.73 -13.63 -7.77
N HIS A 189 -4.77 -14.10 -7.08
CA HIS A 189 -5.64 -15.16 -7.56
C HIS A 189 -7.10 -14.85 -7.21
N LYS A 190 -7.99 -14.96 -8.20
CA LYS A 190 -9.44 -14.81 -8.03
C LYS A 190 -10.09 -16.20 -7.99
N TYR A 191 -10.75 -16.54 -6.88
CA TYR A 191 -11.48 -17.79 -6.70
C TYR A 191 -12.98 -17.60 -6.89
N ASN A 192 -13.63 -18.53 -7.58
CA ASN A 192 -15.06 -18.49 -7.90
C ASN A 192 -15.48 -17.22 -8.67
N TYR A 193 -14.54 -16.62 -9.40
CA TYR A 193 -14.82 -15.48 -10.26
C TYR A 193 -15.46 -15.95 -11.55
N VAL A 194 -16.61 -15.35 -11.87
CA VAL A 194 -17.33 -15.58 -13.11
C VAL A 194 -17.33 -14.25 -13.86
N PRO A 195 -16.75 -14.19 -15.07
CA PRO A 195 -16.75 -12.96 -15.86
C PRO A 195 -18.15 -12.65 -16.40
N GLU A 196 -18.40 -11.36 -16.63
CA GLU A 196 -19.58 -10.90 -17.39
C GLU A 196 -19.56 -11.47 -18.82
N PRO A 197 -20.72 -11.77 -19.43
CA PRO A 197 -22.10 -11.58 -18.92
C PRO A 197 -22.63 -12.79 -18.12
N ALA A 198 -21.80 -13.78 -17.81
CA ALA A 198 -22.25 -15.03 -17.19
C ALA A 198 -22.60 -14.86 -15.70
N PHE A 199 -22.25 -13.73 -15.09
CA PHE A 199 -22.62 -13.40 -13.74
C PHE A 199 -24.08 -12.92 -13.68
N THR A 200 -24.91 -13.65 -12.91
CA THR A 200 -26.23 -13.18 -12.50
C THR A 200 -26.42 -13.50 -11.02
N CYS A 201 -27.16 -12.65 -10.32
CA CYS A 201 -27.52 -12.87 -8.92
C CYS A 201 -28.46 -14.09 -8.74
N ASP A 202 -29.04 -14.62 -9.82
CA ASP A 202 -29.99 -15.74 -9.79
C ASP A 202 -29.29 -17.10 -9.91
N ASN A 203 -28.03 -17.13 -10.37
CA ASN A 203 -27.25 -18.36 -10.60
C ASN A 203 -26.71 -19.01 -9.30
N ASN A 204 -27.23 -18.69 -8.11
CA ASN A 204 -26.68 -19.08 -6.79
C ASN A 204 -25.22 -18.67 -6.53
N LEU A 205 -24.58 -17.96 -7.47
CA LEU A 205 -23.21 -17.46 -7.34
C LEU A 205 -23.19 -16.26 -6.41
N ARG A 206 -22.72 -16.48 -5.18
CA ARG A 206 -22.71 -15.46 -4.11
C ARG A 206 -21.60 -14.40 -4.24
N GLY A 207 -20.73 -14.52 -5.25
CA GLY A 207 -19.56 -13.67 -5.47
C GLY A 207 -18.23 -14.40 -5.30
N HIS A 208 -17.14 -13.69 -5.51
CA HIS A 208 -15.79 -14.24 -5.62
C HIS A 208 -14.86 -13.78 -4.49
N THR A 209 -13.67 -14.33 -4.45
CA THR A 209 -12.67 -13.99 -3.44
C THR A 209 -11.32 -13.75 -4.11
N ASP A 210 -10.67 -12.64 -3.79
CA ASP A 210 -9.33 -12.34 -4.27
C ASP A 210 -8.33 -12.60 -3.15
N PHE A 211 -7.26 -13.30 -3.48
CA PHE A 211 -6.06 -13.34 -2.68
C PHE A 211 -4.96 -12.60 -3.42
N PHE A 212 -4.13 -11.88 -2.67
CA PHE A 212 -2.91 -11.32 -3.24
C PHE A 212 -1.75 -11.42 -2.25
N ALA A 213 -0.55 -11.45 -2.80
CA ALA A 213 0.70 -11.37 -2.09
C ALA A 213 1.61 -10.37 -2.81
N ARG A 214 2.39 -9.63 -2.03
CA ARG A 214 3.35 -8.65 -2.49
C ARG A 214 4.65 -8.85 -1.73
N LEU A 215 5.77 -8.82 -2.45
CA LEU A 215 7.10 -8.79 -1.88
C LEU A 215 7.87 -7.63 -2.50
N GLY A 216 8.45 -6.77 -1.68
CA GLY A 216 9.16 -5.58 -2.09
C GLY A 216 10.48 -5.38 -1.37
N PHE A 217 11.41 -4.73 -2.05
CA PHE A 217 12.66 -4.23 -1.49
C PHE A 217 12.71 -2.71 -1.66
N GLU A 218 12.78 -2.01 -0.53
CA GLU A 218 12.82 -0.57 -0.44
C GLU A 218 14.21 -0.10 -0.03
N LYS A 219 14.71 0.92 -0.74
CA LYS A 219 15.99 1.55 -0.47
C LYS A 219 15.82 3.05 -0.34
N HIS A 220 16.24 3.57 0.81
CA HIS A 220 16.34 4.99 1.08
C HIS A 220 17.64 5.58 0.52
N PHE A 221 17.56 6.83 0.08
CA PHE A 221 18.66 7.61 -0.49
C PHE A 221 18.41 9.11 -0.30
N ALA A 222 19.45 9.94 -0.49
CA ALA A 222 19.39 11.38 -0.21
C ALA A 222 18.78 11.67 1.18
N THR A 223 19.17 10.86 2.15
CA THR A 223 18.69 10.90 3.52
C THR A 223 19.43 11.98 4.30
N ASP A 224 18.70 12.73 5.14
CA ASP A 224 19.28 13.69 6.08
C ASP A 224 20.46 13.09 6.86
N VAL A 225 21.52 13.86 7.04
CA VAL A 225 22.76 13.40 7.69
C VAL A 225 22.51 12.89 9.12
N ASN A 226 21.54 13.46 9.83
CA ASN A 226 21.18 13.07 11.20
C ASN A 226 20.31 11.81 11.24
N LEU A 227 19.75 11.38 10.10
CA LEU A 227 19.03 10.11 9.96
C LEU A 227 19.95 8.96 9.54
N ILE A 228 21.07 9.26 8.86
CA ILE A 228 22.04 8.24 8.42
C ILE A 228 22.53 7.46 9.64
N GLY A 229 22.29 6.15 9.61
CA GLY A 229 22.69 5.23 10.66
C GLY A 229 21.75 5.12 11.86
N ARG A 230 20.79 6.04 12.00
CA ARG A 230 19.68 5.95 12.97
C ARG A 230 18.46 5.30 12.35
N TYR A 231 18.28 5.52 11.06
CA TYR A 231 17.13 5.10 10.26
C TYR A 231 17.52 3.96 9.30
N GLY A 232 16.70 2.91 9.27
CA GLY A 232 16.90 1.76 8.38
C GLY A 232 16.80 2.15 6.91
N GLN A 233 17.91 2.06 6.16
CA GLN A 233 17.98 2.48 4.77
C GLN A 233 17.52 1.38 3.80
N ASN A 234 17.56 0.12 4.20
CA ASN A 234 17.17 -1.00 3.35
C ASN A 234 16.07 -1.78 4.05
N ARG A 235 14.94 -1.99 3.39
CA ARG A 235 13.78 -2.68 3.97
C ARG A 235 13.24 -3.75 3.05
N LEU A 236 12.82 -4.85 3.64
CA LEU A 236 12.07 -5.92 2.99
C LEU A 236 10.61 -5.80 3.41
N ASN A 237 9.73 -5.57 2.45
CA ASN A 237 8.31 -5.38 2.67
C ASN A 237 7.55 -6.59 2.13
N ALA A 238 6.75 -7.24 2.94
CA ALA A 238 5.86 -8.33 2.55
C ALA A 238 4.42 -7.96 2.91
N GLN A 239 3.49 -8.28 2.03
CA GLN A 239 2.07 -8.09 2.29
C GLN A 239 1.28 -9.25 1.69
N VAL A 240 0.26 -9.70 2.42
CA VAL A 240 -0.74 -10.64 1.92
C VAL A 240 -2.11 -10.07 2.20
N GLY A 241 -3.06 -10.33 1.30
CA GLY A 241 -4.42 -9.88 1.50
C GLY A 241 -5.45 -10.83 0.95
N TRP A 242 -6.63 -10.73 1.55
CA TRP A 242 -7.82 -11.48 1.22
C TRP A 242 -8.99 -10.51 1.11
N ILE A 243 -9.69 -10.55 -0.02
CA ILE A 243 -10.81 -9.67 -0.33
C ILE A 243 -12.00 -10.53 -0.70
N ARG A 244 -13.13 -10.32 -0.01
CA ARG A 244 -14.40 -10.99 -0.31
C ARG A 244 -15.32 -10.06 -1.07
N ASN A 245 -15.64 -10.45 -2.29
CA ASN A 245 -16.61 -9.79 -3.15
C ASN A 245 -17.93 -10.55 -3.10
N GLY A 246 -19.02 -9.83 -2.90
CA GLY A 246 -20.36 -10.41 -2.79
C GLY A 246 -21.32 -9.76 -3.80
N ALA A 247 -22.23 -10.56 -4.34
CA ALA A 247 -23.31 -10.04 -5.16
C ALA A 247 -24.19 -9.07 -4.34
N TYR A 248 -24.64 -7.98 -4.97
CA TYR A 248 -25.49 -6.97 -4.35
C TYR A 248 -26.55 -6.45 -5.33
N ARG A 249 -27.72 -6.11 -4.79
CA ARG A 249 -28.90 -5.57 -5.49
C ARG A 249 -29.53 -4.48 -4.60
N TYR A 250 -29.91 -3.34 -5.18
CA TYR A 250 -30.71 -2.33 -4.51
C TYR A 250 -32.21 -2.55 -4.74
N TRP A 251 -33.01 -2.18 -3.75
CA TRP A 251 -34.45 -1.99 -3.93
C TRP A 251 -34.70 -0.58 -4.45
N LEU A 252 -35.15 -0.46 -5.70
CA LEU A 252 -35.45 0.83 -6.34
C LEU A 252 -36.82 1.36 -5.95
N ASN A 253 -37.77 0.47 -5.68
CA ASN A 253 -39.07 0.79 -5.12
C ASN A 253 -39.50 -0.31 -4.15
N THR A 254 -40.21 0.05 -3.08
CA THR A 254 -40.62 -0.90 -2.03
C THR A 254 -42.07 -1.36 -2.15
N ARG A 255 -42.98 -0.67 -2.87
CA ARG A 255 -44.39 -1.11 -3.11
C ARG A 255 -45.05 -0.40 -4.32
N PRO A 256 -46.08 -1.01 -4.96
CA PRO A 256 -46.58 -2.38 -4.80
C PRO A 256 -45.81 -3.41 -5.65
N ASN A 257 -45.07 -2.97 -6.67
CA ASN A 257 -44.22 -3.81 -7.51
C ASN A 257 -42.74 -3.47 -7.23
N PRO A 258 -42.07 -4.20 -6.33
CA PRO A 258 -40.70 -3.89 -5.97
C PRO A 258 -39.80 -4.07 -7.19
N THR A 259 -39.27 -2.96 -7.67
CA THR A 259 -38.28 -2.94 -8.75
C THR A 259 -36.90 -3.09 -8.11
N ILE A 260 -36.12 -4.02 -8.63
CA ILE A 260 -34.78 -4.34 -8.13
C ILE A 260 -33.76 -3.84 -9.16
N SER A 261 -32.65 -3.28 -8.69
CA SER A 261 -31.57 -2.83 -9.57
C SER A 261 -30.87 -3.98 -10.29
N GLU A 262 -30.07 -3.62 -11.28
CA GLU A 262 -29.07 -4.52 -11.85
C GLU A 262 -28.16 -5.10 -10.75
N CYS A 263 -27.72 -6.33 -10.97
CA CYS A 263 -26.84 -7.06 -10.07
C CYS A 263 -25.40 -6.63 -10.34
N TYR A 264 -24.65 -6.37 -9.27
CA TYR A 264 -23.23 -6.06 -9.38
C TYR A 264 -22.45 -6.66 -8.21
N LEU A 265 -21.13 -6.73 -8.37
CA LEU A 265 -20.23 -7.27 -7.35
C LEU A 265 -19.71 -6.14 -6.46
N LEU A 266 -19.84 -6.31 -5.16
CA LEU A 266 -19.39 -5.35 -4.17
C LEU A 266 -18.34 -5.99 -3.27
N GLU A 267 -17.21 -5.31 -3.06
CA GLU A 267 -16.33 -5.65 -1.95
C GLU A 267 -17.09 -5.57 -0.63
N ARG A 268 -17.04 -6.62 0.18
CA ARG A 268 -17.66 -6.62 1.52
C ARG A 268 -16.63 -6.58 2.63
N HIS A 269 -15.58 -7.37 2.49
CA HIS A 269 -14.55 -7.56 3.51
C HIS A 269 -13.18 -7.56 2.87
N ARG A 270 -12.22 -6.93 3.54
CA ARG A 270 -10.80 -6.96 3.18
C ARG A 270 -9.97 -7.19 4.42
N PHE A 271 -9.06 -8.14 4.34
CA PHE A 271 -8.04 -8.40 5.33
C PHE A 271 -6.68 -8.23 4.68
N VAL A 272 -5.78 -7.51 5.31
CA VAL A 272 -4.42 -7.29 4.81
C VAL A 272 -3.45 -7.46 5.98
N ALA A 273 -2.50 -8.36 5.84
CA ALA A 273 -1.38 -8.50 6.77
C ALA A 273 -0.12 -7.97 6.08
N SER A 274 0.60 -7.07 6.74
CA SER A 274 1.81 -6.44 6.23
C SER A 274 2.95 -6.61 7.22
N VAL A 275 4.15 -6.91 6.73
CA VAL A 275 5.38 -6.99 7.51
C VAL A 275 6.47 -6.21 6.79
N SER A 276 7.22 -5.39 7.51
CA SER A 276 8.40 -4.71 7.02
C SER A 276 9.58 -5.00 7.93
N VAL A 277 10.72 -5.37 7.35
CA VAL A 277 11.94 -5.72 8.08
C VAL A 277 13.11 -4.86 7.60
N VAL A 278 13.77 -4.17 8.52
CA VAL A 278 15.01 -3.43 8.27
C VAL A 278 16.17 -4.41 8.06
N ALA A 279 16.71 -4.43 6.85
CA ALA A 279 17.71 -5.37 6.37
C ALA A 279 19.16 -4.83 6.42
N ASP A 280 19.37 -3.63 6.97
CA ASP A 280 20.69 -3.02 7.08
C ASP A 280 21.67 -3.86 7.91
N THR A 281 22.78 -4.27 7.31
CA THR A 281 23.79 -5.13 7.97
C THR A 281 24.72 -4.36 8.91
N ARG A 282 24.82 -3.03 8.77
CA ARG A 282 25.67 -2.15 9.58
C ARG A 282 24.95 -0.84 9.83
N LEU A 283 24.18 -0.77 10.91
CA LEU A 283 23.73 0.50 11.46
C LEU A 283 24.79 0.94 12.49
N PRO A 284 25.41 2.13 12.34
CA PRO A 284 26.28 2.72 13.35
C PRO A 284 25.61 2.62 14.73
N ASP A 285 26.36 2.10 15.68
CA ASP A 285 25.86 1.73 16.99
C ASP A 285 25.48 2.97 17.81
N LEU A 286 24.24 3.40 17.69
CA LEU A 286 23.64 4.43 18.54
C LEU A 286 23.13 3.77 19.82
N ASN A 287 24.06 3.29 20.64
CA ASN A 287 23.79 2.57 21.88
C ASN A 287 22.93 1.30 21.70
N GLY A 288 23.10 0.58 20.60
CA GLY A 288 22.56 -0.76 20.38
C GLY A 288 21.06 -0.84 20.08
N ARG A 289 20.37 0.30 19.96
CA ARG A 289 18.90 0.33 19.83
C ARG A 289 18.42 -0.38 18.56
N MET A 290 18.97 -0.01 17.40
CA MET A 290 18.58 -0.61 16.12
C MET A 290 19.16 -2.01 15.88
N ASN A 291 20.05 -2.53 16.72
CA ASN A 291 20.63 -3.87 16.55
C ASN A 291 19.70 -5.00 17.04
N LYS A 292 18.65 -4.67 17.79
CA LYS A 292 17.67 -5.64 18.28
C LYS A 292 16.62 -5.94 17.21
N LEU A 293 16.32 -7.22 16.97
CA LEU A 293 15.34 -7.65 15.96
C LEU A 293 13.97 -6.99 16.15
N HIS A 294 13.49 -6.85 17.38
CA HIS A 294 12.20 -6.20 17.64
C HIS A 294 12.20 -4.72 17.23
N ARG A 295 13.34 -4.04 17.11
CA ARG A 295 13.40 -2.68 16.56
C ARG A 295 13.40 -2.65 15.04
N ARG A 296 13.66 -3.78 14.39
CA ARG A 296 13.79 -3.88 12.93
C ARG A 296 12.52 -4.36 12.25
N VAL A 297 11.53 -4.82 13.00
CA VAL A 297 10.32 -5.44 12.45
C VAL A 297 9.12 -4.55 12.73
N ASN A 298 8.38 -4.25 11.67
CA ASN A 298 7.05 -3.68 11.73
C ASN A 298 6.06 -4.71 11.21
N ALA A 299 4.94 -4.90 11.91
CA ALA A 299 3.90 -5.83 11.52
C ALA A 299 2.52 -5.18 11.74
N GLU A 300 1.60 -5.41 10.81
CA GLU A 300 0.26 -4.85 10.85
C GLU A 300 -0.74 -5.84 10.28
N LEU A 301 -1.88 -5.98 10.95
CA LEU A 301 -3.07 -6.63 10.44
C LEU A 301 -4.19 -5.60 10.34
N MET A 302 -4.77 -5.48 9.15
CA MET A 302 -5.87 -4.56 8.85
C MET A 302 -7.10 -5.36 8.40
N TYR A 303 -8.25 -5.01 8.96
CA TYR A 303 -9.57 -5.44 8.51
C TYR A 303 -10.38 -4.23 8.09
N ALA A 304 -11.03 -4.30 6.93
CA ALA A 304 -11.96 -3.31 6.43
C ALA A 304 -13.27 -3.95 5.99
N ARG A 305 -14.39 -3.33 6.37
CA ARG A 305 -15.75 -3.68 5.91
C ARG A 305 -16.34 -2.49 5.17
N ARG A 306 -16.50 -2.62 3.85
CA ARG A 306 -17.05 -1.56 3.00
C ARG A 306 -18.48 -1.21 3.42
N LEU A 307 -18.77 0.08 3.46
CA LEU A 307 -20.11 0.58 3.69
C LEU A 307 -20.97 0.34 2.45
N PRO A 308 -22.17 -0.27 2.56
CA PRO A 308 -23.04 -0.50 1.40
C PRO A 308 -23.41 0.79 0.64
N VAL A 309 -23.43 1.93 1.35
CA VAL A 309 -23.82 3.23 0.80
C VAL A 309 -22.68 4.01 0.14
N SER A 310 -21.45 3.48 0.14
CA SER A 310 -20.29 4.18 -0.39
C SER A 310 -19.44 3.29 -1.29
N ALA A 311 -18.94 3.87 -2.38
CA ALA A 311 -17.99 3.21 -3.26
C ALA A 311 -16.61 3.03 -2.61
N ASN A 312 -16.22 4.01 -1.78
CA ASN A 312 -14.82 4.24 -1.42
C ASN A 312 -14.57 4.32 0.08
N VAL A 313 -15.55 3.93 0.91
CA VAL A 313 -15.47 4.05 2.39
C VAL A 313 -15.77 2.70 3.04
N ALA A 314 -14.97 2.35 4.04
CA ALA A 314 -15.16 1.18 4.88
C ALA A 314 -14.98 1.52 6.37
N PHE A 315 -15.64 0.78 7.25
CA PHE A 315 -15.18 0.68 8.64
C PHE A 315 -13.86 -0.08 8.66
N GLN A 316 -12.92 0.35 9.47
CA GLN A 316 -11.60 -0.25 9.62
C GLN A 316 -11.29 -0.57 11.07
N ALA A 317 -10.68 -1.73 11.28
CA ALA A 317 -9.94 -2.07 12.47
C ALA A 317 -8.55 -2.53 12.06
N SER A 318 -7.51 -2.05 12.72
CA SER A 318 -6.14 -2.51 12.49
C SER A 318 -5.37 -2.61 13.80
N GLY A 319 -4.40 -3.50 13.86
CA GLY A 319 -3.51 -3.61 15.00
C GLY A 319 -2.19 -4.20 14.60
N GLY A 320 -1.17 -3.93 15.38
CA GLY A 320 0.16 -4.33 15.00
C GLY A 320 1.23 -3.89 15.98
N TYR A 321 2.45 -3.94 15.49
CA TYR A 321 3.66 -3.59 16.20
C TYR A 321 4.55 -2.77 15.30
N TYR A 322 4.99 -1.62 15.78
CA TYR A 322 6.07 -0.87 15.16
C TYR A 322 7.33 -1.09 16.00
N GLY A 323 8.37 -1.65 15.38
CA GLY A 323 9.72 -1.67 15.92
C GLY A 323 10.46 -0.36 15.66
N THR A 324 10.16 0.26 14.52
CA THR A 324 10.44 1.67 14.22
C THR A 324 9.18 2.31 13.66
N ASP A 325 8.70 3.39 14.29
CA ASP A 325 7.54 4.11 13.75
C ASP A 325 7.84 4.64 12.34
N PRO A 326 7.05 4.28 11.31
CA PRO A 326 7.19 4.87 9.97
C PRO A 326 6.86 6.38 9.94
N TYR A 327 6.32 6.94 11.02
CA TYR A 327 6.11 8.38 11.21
C TYR A 327 7.41 9.07 11.63
N ASN A 328 7.88 9.98 10.77
CA ASN A 328 9.26 10.44 10.65
C ASN A 328 9.98 10.87 11.95
N ALA A 329 9.30 11.38 12.98
CA ALA A 329 9.96 11.85 14.20
C ALA A 329 9.97 10.84 15.37
N TYR A 330 9.09 9.84 15.35
CA TYR A 330 8.97 8.83 16.42
C TYR A 330 9.59 7.50 16.02
N PHE A 331 10.41 7.46 14.98
CA PHE A 331 10.93 6.20 14.45
C PHE A 331 11.81 5.44 15.45
N GLU A 332 12.35 6.10 16.49
CA GLU A 332 13.08 5.43 17.58
C GLU A 332 12.16 4.71 18.57
N ASP A 333 10.85 4.94 18.54
CA ASP A 333 9.90 4.33 19.45
C ASP A 333 9.39 3.00 18.91
N ALA A 334 9.26 2.03 19.81
CA ALA A 334 8.68 0.73 19.50
C ALA A 334 7.48 0.47 20.39
N TYR A 335 6.37 0.10 19.79
CA TYR A 335 5.11 -0.03 20.50
C TYR A 335 4.13 -0.94 19.74
N PHE A 336 3.27 -1.60 20.51
CA PHE A 336 2.06 -2.21 19.97
C PHE A 336 1.00 -1.15 19.82
N TYR A 337 0.16 -1.29 18.80
CA TYR A 337 -0.94 -0.38 18.61
C TYR A 337 -2.20 -1.12 18.16
N ALA A 338 -3.33 -0.49 18.39
CA ALA A 338 -4.62 -0.88 17.86
C ALA A 338 -5.36 0.38 17.43
N ARG A 339 -6.06 0.32 16.30
CA ARG A 339 -6.76 1.45 15.70
C ARG A 339 -8.12 1.04 15.19
N LEU A 340 -9.13 1.86 15.47
CA LEU A 340 -10.43 1.83 14.81
C LEU A 340 -10.64 3.11 14.03
N GLY A 341 -11.38 3.04 12.93
CA GLY A 341 -11.67 4.23 12.13
C GLY A 341 -12.39 3.92 10.84
N LEU A 342 -12.23 4.83 9.89
CA LEU A 342 -12.69 4.67 8.52
C LEU A 342 -11.49 4.47 7.60
N ALA A 343 -11.58 3.51 6.69
CA ALA A 343 -10.66 3.37 5.57
C ALA A 343 -11.26 4.00 4.32
N PHE A 344 -10.39 4.61 3.50
CA PHE A 344 -10.75 5.24 2.23
C PHE A 344 -9.85 4.77 1.10
N GLY A 345 -10.41 4.58 -0.08
CA GLY A 345 -9.63 4.26 -1.27
C GLY A 345 -10.40 3.40 -2.26
N PHE A 346 -9.67 2.66 -3.08
CA PHE A 346 -10.23 1.79 -4.09
C PHE A 346 -10.61 0.44 -3.48
N PHE A 347 -11.92 0.25 -3.32
CA PHE A 347 -12.53 -1.06 -3.14
C PHE A 347 -12.82 -1.64 -4.53
N THR A 348 -12.80 -2.97 -4.66
CA THR A 348 -12.90 -3.64 -5.96
C THR A 348 -13.96 -3.00 -6.85
N SER A 349 -13.48 -2.42 -7.95
CA SER A 349 -14.27 -1.89 -9.05
C SER A 349 -14.46 -3.02 -10.04
N THR A 350 -15.55 -3.76 -9.97
CA THR A 350 -15.94 -4.67 -11.05
C THR A 350 -16.61 -3.85 -12.13
N THR A 351 -15.84 -3.41 -13.12
CA THR A 351 -16.30 -2.65 -14.29
C THR A 351 -16.99 -1.31 -13.98
N TYR A 352 -16.67 -0.30 -14.77
CA TYR A 352 -17.08 1.10 -14.63
C TYR A 352 -18.60 1.35 -14.76
N ARG A 353 -19.44 0.30 -14.73
CA ARG A 353 -20.91 0.40 -14.73
C ARG A 353 -21.51 0.45 -13.32
N ASP A 354 -20.72 0.23 -12.27
CA ASP A 354 -21.20 0.12 -10.88
C ASP A 354 -21.53 1.45 -10.17
N THR A 355 -21.60 2.56 -10.91
CA THR A 355 -22.23 3.77 -10.38
C THR A 355 -23.63 3.84 -10.96
N PRO A 356 -24.70 3.77 -10.13
CA PRO A 356 -25.98 4.26 -10.59
C PRO A 356 -25.75 5.73 -10.90
N THR A 357 -25.73 6.06 -12.19
CA THR A 357 -26.01 7.41 -12.64
C THR A 357 -27.38 7.73 -12.05
N ARG A 358 -27.39 8.60 -11.04
CA ARG A 358 -28.62 9.18 -10.53
C ARG A 358 -29.19 10.12 -11.56
#